data_AF-A0A445C5L3-F1
#
_entry.id   AF-A0A445C5L3-F1
#
_cell.length_a   1.000
_cell.length_b   1.000
_cell.length_c   1.000
_cell.angle_alpha   90.00
_cell.angle_beta   90.00
_cell.angle_gamma   90.00
#
_symmetry.space_group_name_H-M   'P 1'
#
loop_
_entity.id
_entity.type
_entity.pdbx_description
1 polymer ?
#
loop_
_entity_poly.entity_id
_entity_poly.type
_entity_poly.pdbx_seq_one_letter_code
_entity_poly.pdbx_strand_id
1 'polypeptide(L)'
;MLIKLPPTSNRREELKTYLGKDIQLSLPSFQIERRGLPLTPESLASIPSFASITFNTDDGNGGDCKPEVAKTGLGSSAAMTTAVVGALLHYLGVIKLSSSKDQQDRKDYTDIDLLHKIAQTAHCIAQGKVGSGFDVSSAVYGSQRYVRFSPEVISSVQVAAQALPAPEVISDILNGNWDHERTEFSLPPLMTLLLGEPGTGGSSTPSMVGAVKKWQKFDPQKSLDTWRRLSHG
;
A
#
# COMPACT_ATOMS: atom_id res chain seq x y z
N MET A 1 -5.59 8.22 -6.58
CA MET A 1 -6.00 7.63 -7.86
C MET A 1 -7.52 7.63 -7.91
N LEU A 2 -8.14 8.50 -8.71
CA LEU A 2 -9.60 8.59 -8.86
C LEU A 2 -10.01 7.66 -10.02
N ILE A 3 -10.71 6.57 -9.71
CA ILE A 3 -11.33 5.70 -10.72
C ILE A 3 -12.77 6.16 -10.90
N LYS A 4 -13.07 6.78 -12.04
CA LYS A 4 -14.43 7.17 -12.41
C LYS A 4 -15.11 5.96 -13.04
N LEU A 5 -16.05 5.34 -12.32
CA LEU A 5 -16.86 4.23 -12.85
C LEU A 5 -18.10 4.78 -13.60
N PRO A 6 -18.43 4.24 -14.79
CA PRO A 6 -19.63 4.64 -15.53
C PRO A 6 -20.92 4.05 -14.88
N PRO A 7 -22.11 4.63 -15.16
CA PRO A 7 -23.33 4.23 -14.49
C PRO A 7 -23.91 2.94 -15.07
N THR A 8 -23.96 1.92 -14.20
CA THR A 8 -24.88 0.76 -14.11
C THR A 8 -25.31 0.03 -15.38
N SER A 9 -25.03 -1.30 -15.45
CA SER A 9 -26.08 -2.35 -15.40
C SER A 9 -25.53 -3.78 -15.54
N ASN A 10 -24.77 -4.32 -14.57
CA ASN A 10 -24.95 -5.70 -14.05
C ASN A 10 -23.95 -6.03 -12.91
N ARG A 11 -24.38 -5.87 -11.66
CA ARG A 11 -23.49 -5.81 -10.48
C ARG A 11 -22.85 -7.13 -10.01
N ARG A 12 -23.23 -8.30 -10.54
CA ARG A 12 -22.69 -9.60 -10.05
C ARG A 12 -21.60 -10.21 -10.92
N GLU A 13 -21.63 -9.97 -12.23
CA GLU A 13 -20.61 -10.50 -13.16
C GLU A 13 -19.42 -9.53 -13.29
N GLU A 14 -19.65 -8.21 -13.18
CA GLU A 14 -18.59 -7.21 -13.29
C GLU A 14 -17.54 -7.31 -12.17
N LEU A 15 -17.94 -7.61 -10.92
CA LEU A 15 -17.00 -7.77 -9.80
C LEU A 15 -15.98 -8.89 -10.06
N LYS A 16 -16.36 -9.97 -10.77
CA LYS A 16 -15.42 -11.03 -11.17
C LYS A 16 -14.50 -10.59 -12.31
N THR A 17 -15.01 -9.78 -13.24
CA THR A 17 -14.20 -9.29 -14.38
C THR A 17 -13.21 -8.20 -13.97
N TYR A 18 -13.55 -7.35 -12.99
CA TYR A 18 -12.72 -6.24 -12.54
C TYR A 18 -11.68 -6.64 -11.47
N LEU A 19 -11.96 -7.62 -10.60
CA LEU A 19 -10.94 -8.18 -9.70
C LEU A 19 -9.94 -9.11 -10.41
N GLY A 20 -10.30 -9.68 -11.57
CA GLY A 20 -9.45 -10.59 -12.33
C GLY A 20 -8.50 -9.93 -13.34
N LYS A 21 -8.54 -8.59 -13.47
CA LYS A 21 -7.56 -7.83 -14.25
C LYS A 21 -6.64 -7.11 -13.29
N ASP A 22 -5.57 -7.81 -12.94
CA ASP A 22 -4.51 -7.37 -12.06
C ASP A 22 -4.19 -5.87 -12.22
N ILE A 23 -4.39 -5.10 -11.16
CA ILE A 23 -3.82 -3.76 -11.01
C ILE A 23 -2.32 -3.95 -10.78
N GLN A 24 -1.59 -4.16 -11.88
CA GLN A 24 -0.15 -4.31 -11.87
C GLN A 24 0.46 -3.31 -12.84
N LEU A 25 1.22 -2.36 -12.28
CA LEU A 25 1.91 -1.31 -13.03
C LEU A 25 3.05 -1.95 -13.83
N SER A 26 2.92 -2.00 -15.15
CA SER A 26 4.03 -2.38 -16.03
C SER A 26 5.01 -1.21 -16.16
N LEU A 27 6.31 -1.49 -16.08
CA LEU A 27 7.37 -0.49 -16.19
C LEU A 27 7.49 0.02 -17.63
N PRO A 28 7.24 1.31 -17.90
CA PRO A 28 7.37 1.85 -19.25
C PRO A 28 8.83 1.83 -19.75
N SER A 29 9.81 2.04 -18.86
CA SER A 29 11.25 2.05 -19.19
C SER A 29 11.73 0.73 -19.80
N PHE A 30 11.31 -0.41 -19.23
CA PHE A 30 11.63 -1.73 -19.77
C PHE A 30 11.06 -1.93 -21.19
N GLN A 31 9.86 -1.39 -21.46
CA GLN A 31 9.28 -1.46 -22.80
C GLN A 31 9.98 -0.55 -23.81
N ILE A 32 10.48 0.61 -23.38
CA ILE A 32 11.30 1.51 -24.21
C ILE A 32 12.60 0.79 -24.60
N GLU A 33 13.31 0.23 -23.62
CA GLU A 33 14.57 -0.49 -23.84
C GLU A 33 14.38 -1.72 -24.72
N ARG A 34 13.34 -2.52 -24.47
CA ARG A 34 13.01 -3.71 -25.31
C ARG A 34 12.65 -3.35 -26.75
N ARG A 35 12.13 -2.15 -26.99
CA ARG A 35 11.82 -1.63 -28.33
C ARG A 35 13.01 -0.93 -28.99
N GLY A 36 14.17 -0.86 -28.32
CA GLY A 36 15.34 -0.15 -28.82
C GLY A 36 15.13 1.36 -28.97
N LEU A 37 14.16 1.91 -28.23
CA LEU A 37 13.84 3.33 -28.29
C LEU A 37 14.71 4.12 -27.29
N PRO A 38 15.05 5.39 -27.58
CA PRO A 38 15.78 6.23 -26.64
C PRO A 38 14.89 6.59 -25.43
N LEU A 39 15.43 6.59 -24.22
CA LEU A 39 14.75 7.00 -22.97
C LEU A 39 14.41 8.50 -22.98
N THR A 40 13.39 8.85 -23.76
CA THR A 40 12.94 10.21 -24.05
C THR A 40 11.44 10.33 -23.79
N PRO A 41 10.92 11.51 -23.41
CA PRO A 41 9.49 11.73 -23.21
C PRO A 41 8.64 11.34 -24.43
N GLU A 42 9.16 11.56 -25.63
CA GLU A 42 8.51 11.24 -26.90
C GLU A 42 8.39 9.72 -27.08
N SER A 43 9.43 8.96 -26.69
CA SER A 43 9.41 7.50 -26.74
C SER A 43 8.47 6.91 -25.69
N LEU A 44 8.38 7.53 -24.51
CA LEU A 44 7.40 7.15 -23.49
C LEU A 44 5.97 7.40 -23.98
N ALA A 45 5.72 8.52 -24.65
CA ALA A 45 4.41 8.86 -25.22
C ALA A 45 4.00 7.91 -26.37
N SER A 46 4.96 7.23 -27.01
CA SER A 46 4.70 6.23 -28.06
C SER A 46 4.25 4.87 -27.53
N ILE A 47 4.36 4.62 -26.22
CA ILE A 47 3.93 3.37 -25.61
C ILE A 47 2.40 3.38 -25.44
N PRO A 48 1.67 2.33 -25.88
CA PRO A 48 0.24 2.22 -25.65
C PRO A 48 -0.08 2.28 -24.15
N SER A 49 -1.04 3.12 -23.78
CA SER A 49 -1.60 3.12 -22.43
C SER A 49 -2.09 1.70 -22.07
N PHE A 50 -1.78 1.23 -20.87
CA PHE A 50 -2.16 -0.11 -20.37
C PHE A 50 -1.52 -1.27 -21.16
N ALA A 51 -0.26 -1.12 -21.56
CA ALA A 51 0.49 -2.19 -22.20
C ALA A 51 0.54 -3.48 -21.35
N SER A 52 0.34 -4.62 -22.02
CA SER A 52 0.24 -5.96 -21.43
C SER A 52 1.43 -6.31 -20.53
N ILE A 53 1.15 -7.20 -19.57
CA ILE A 53 2.10 -7.71 -18.57
C ILE A 53 3.35 -8.28 -19.25
N THR A 54 4.52 -7.85 -18.79
CA THR A 54 5.79 -8.49 -19.12
C THR A 54 6.01 -9.70 -18.22
N PHE A 55 6.20 -10.87 -18.83
CA PHE A 55 6.59 -12.09 -18.15
C PHE A 55 8.12 -12.16 -18.11
N ASN A 56 8.70 -12.63 -16.99
CA ASN A 56 10.13 -12.92 -16.98
C ASN A 56 10.42 -13.96 -18.07
N THR A 57 11.32 -13.64 -18.99
CA THR A 57 11.95 -14.64 -19.86
C THR A 57 13.22 -15.09 -19.18
N ASP A 58 13.20 -16.31 -18.64
CA ASP A 58 14.31 -17.28 -18.48
C ASP A 58 13.74 -18.42 -17.62
N ASP A 59 13.71 -19.70 -18.00
CA ASP A 59 14.69 -20.51 -18.71
C ASP A 59 14.03 -21.42 -19.77
N GLY A 60 14.83 -21.96 -20.70
CA GLY A 60 14.44 -22.85 -21.80
C GLY A 60 13.90 -24.23 -21.40
N ASN A 61 12.92 -24.31 -20.51
CA ASN A 61 12.13 -25.50 -20.27
C ASN A 61 10.69 -25.10 -19.94
N GLY A 62 9.72 -25.56 -20.74
CA GLY A 62 8.33 -25.10 -20.75
C GLY A 62 7.57 -25.29 -19.43
N GLY A 63 7.82 -24.42 -18.46
CA GLY A 63 7.16 -24.36 -17.17
C GLY A 63 6.89 -22.92 -16.78
N ASP A 64 5.61 -22.56 -16.75
CA ASP A 64 4.96 -21.44 -16.05
C ASP A 64 5.84 -20.18 -15.81
N CYS A 65 5.89 -19.29 -16.81
CA CYS A 65 6.63 -18.03 -16.72
C CYS A 65 5.99 -17.13 -15.65
N LYS A 66 6.72 -16.87 -14.56
CA LYS A 66 6.25 -15.95 -13.52
C LYS A 66 6.22 -14.52 -14.06
N PRO A 67 5.14 -13.75 -13.85
CA PRO A 67 5.10 -12.35 -14.22
C PRO A 67 6.26 -11.60 -13.55
N GLU A 68 6.90 -10.68 -14.26
CA GLU A 68 7.95 -9.83 -13.72
C GLU A 68 7.31 -8.86 -12.71
N VAL A 69 7.37 -9.23 -11.43
CA VAL A 69 6.89 -8.37 -10.35
C VAL A 69 8.01 -7.41 -9.97
N ALA A 70 8.16 -6.33 -10.74
CA ALA A 70 8.91 -5.18 -10.29
C ALA A 70 8.15 -4.52 -9.12
N LYS A 71 8.58 -4.79 -7.89
CA LYS A 71 8.05 -4.09 -6.71
C LYS A 71 8.66 -2.70 -6.67
N THR A 72 7.91 -1.72 -7.13
CA THR A 72 8.26 -0.29 -7.08
C THR A 72 8.48 0.24 -5.65
N GLY A 73 8.02 -0.51 -4.63
CA GLY A 73 8.12 -0.12 -3.22
C GLY A 73 7.07 0.91 -2.79
N LEU A 74 6.12 1.28 -3.66
CA LEU A 74 5.10 2.32 -3.41
C LEU A 74 3.87 1.84 -2.61
N GLY A 75 3.91 0.64 -2.02
CA GLY A 75 2.78 0.13 -1.22
C GLY A 75 1.57 -0.38 -2.02
N SER A 76 1.78 -0.92 -3.23
CA SER A 76 0.68 -1.44 -4.08
C SER A 76 -0.20 -2.50 -3.39
N SER A 77 0.39 -3.39 -2.58
CA SER A 77 -0.38 -4.39 -1.83
C SER A 77 -1.28 -3.75 -0.77
N ALA A 78 -0.79 -2.73 -0.06
CA ALA A 78 -1.57 -2.00 0.92
C ALA A 78 -2.72 -1.23 0.26
N ALA A 79 -2.46 -0.61 -0.89
CA ALA A 79 -3.50 0.07 -1.67
C ALA A 79 -4.59 -0.91 -2.14
N MET A 80 -4.20 -2.08 -2.65
CA MET A 80 -5.14 -3.12 -3.06
C MET A 80 -5.98 -3.65 -1.89
N THR A 81 -5.34 -3.99 -0.77
CA THR A 81 -6.05 -4.45 0.43
C THR A 81 -7.06 -3.39 0.90
N THR A 82 -6.64 -2.12 0.95
CA THR A 82 -7.50 -1.01 1.35
C THR A 82 -8.70 -0.85 0.43
N ALA A 83 -8.49 -0.92 -0.89
CA ALA A 83 -9.56 -0.81 -1.88
C ALA A 83 -10.59 -1.95 -1.77
N VAL A 84 -10.12 -3.19 -1.59
CA VAL A 84 -11.00 -4.37 -1.44
C VAL A 84 -11.81 -4.26 -0.15
N VAL A 85 -11.17 -3.94 0.97
CA VAL A 85 -11.86 -3.79 2.26
C VAL A 85 -12.87 -2.65 2.20
N GLY A 86 -12.48 -1.49 1.66
CA GLY A 86 -13.37 -0.34 1.49
C GLY A 86 -14.58 -0.67 0.63
N ALA A 87 -14.38 -1.35 -0.50
CA ALA A 87 -15.47 -1.76 -1.38
C ALA A 87 -16.45 -2.72 -0.69
N LEU A 88 -15.95 -3.70 0.07
CA LEU A 88 -16.78 -4.66 0.80
C LEU A 88 -17.58 -3.99 1.91
N LEU A 89 -16.93 -3.19 2.75
CA LEU A 89 -17.59 -2.48 3.85
C LEU A 89 -18.64 -1.51 3.32
N HIS A 90 -18.33 -0.80 2.24
CA HIS A 90 -19.29 0.10 1.60
C HIS A 90 -20.47 -0.66 0.99
N TYR A 91 -20.21 -1.76 0.28
CA TYR A 91 -21.25 -2.59 -0.34
C TYR A 91 -22.20 -3.20 0.70
N LEU A 92 -21.67 -3.61 1.85
CA LEU A 92 -22.44 -4.15 2.97
C LEU A 92 -23.15 -3.06 3.80
N GLY A 93 -22.94 -1.77 3.48
CA GLY A 93 -23.54 -0.65 4.19
C GLY A 93 -22.94 -0.38 5.57
N VAL A 94 -21.75 -0.92 5.85
CA VAL A 94 -21.01 -0.73 7.11
C VAL A 94 -20.37 0.66 7.18
N ILE A 95 -19.86 1.14 6.04
CA ILE A 95 -19.31 2.49 5.89
C ILE A 95 -19.96 3.21 4.72
N LYS A 96 -19.94 4.55 4.73
CA LYS A 96 -20.31 5.39 3.59
C LYS A 96 -19.07 6.12 3.08
N LEU A 97 -18.68 5.81 1.85
CA LEU A 97 -17.56 6.49 1.18
C LEU A 97 -18.17 7.58 0.29
N SER A 98 -18.33 8.79 0.84
CA SER A 98 -18.84 9.92 0.08
C SER A 98 -17.86 10.32 -1.04
N SER A 99 -18.38 10.49 -2.26
CA SER A 99 -17.61 10.92 -3.44
C SER A 99 -17.54 12.45 -3.58
N SER A 100 -18.40 13.18 -2.86
CA SER A 100 -18.43 14.65 -2.92
C SER A 100 -17.49 15.24 -1.88
N LYS A 101 -16.71 16.26 -2.27
CA LYS A 101 -15.87 17.08 -1.40
C LYS A 101 -16.67 18.02 -0.47
N ASP A 102 -17.97 17.79 -0.34
CA ASP A 102 -18.80 18.54 0.58
C ASP A 102 -18.60 17.96 1.97
N GLN A 103 -17.79 18.69 2.75
CA GLN A 103 -17.52 18.40 4.15
C GLN A 103 -18.84 18.22 4.89
N GLN A 104 -19.15 17.00 5.31
CA GLN A 104 -20.19 16.79 6.29
C GLN A 104 -19.83 15.67 7.27
N ASP A 105 -19.43 16.14 8.45
CA ASP A 105 -19.55 15.52 9.76
C ASP A 105 -18.59 14.41 10.20
N ARG A 106 -18.37 14.45 11.53
CA ARG A 106 -17.68 13.51 12.43
C ARG A 106 -17.86 12.01 12.14
N LYS A 107 -18.87 11.64 11.36
CA LYS A 107 -19.22 10.27 10.97
C LYS A 107 -18.34 9.74 9.84
N ASP A 108 -17.91 10.61 8.92
CA ASP A 108 -16.95 10.24 7.88
C ASP A 108 -15.60 9.86 8.51
N TYR A 109 -15.17 10.58 9.56
CA TYR A 109 -13.96 10.21 10.31
C TYR A 109 -14.09 8.82 10.97
N THR A 110 -15.25 8.48 11.55
CA THR A 110 -15.44 7.15 12.15
C THR A 110 -15.47 6.02 11.13
N ASP A 111 -16.06 6.25 9.96
CA ASP A 111 -16.14 5.27 8.88
C ASP A 111 -14.77 5.02 8.23
N ILE A 112 -13.99 6.08 8.03
CA ILE A 112 -12.63 6.00 7.49
C ILE A 112 -11.67 5.37 8.52
N ASP A 113 -11.81 5.68 9.81
CA ASP A 113 -11.04 5.02 10.88
C ASP A 113 -11.39 3.53 10.99
N LEU A 114 -12.67 3.16 10.82
CA LEU A 114 -13.11 1.77 10.75
C LEU A 114 -12.46 1.03 9.57
N LEU A 115 -12.47 1.65 8.40
CA LEU A 115 -11.79 1.14 7.20
C LEU A 115 -10.30 0.92 7.49
N HIS A 116 -9.62 1.88 8.12
CA HIS A 116 -8.21 1.73 8.46
C HIS A 116 -7.94 0.54 9.39
N LYS A 117 -8.68 0.42 10.50
CA LYS A 117 -8.48 -0.67 11.48
C LYS A 117 -8.62 -2.05 10.82
N ILE A 118 -9.65 -2.21 9.99
CA ILE A 118 -9.92 -3.48 9.30
C ILE A 118 -8.90 -3.74 8.20
N ALA A 119 -8.60 -2.75 7.35
CA ALA A 119 -7.62 -2.89 6.27
C ALA A 119 -6.21 -3.16 6.82
N GLN A 120 -5.83 -2.48 7.89
CA GLN A 120 -4.53 -2.62 8.54
C GLN A 120 -4.38 -4.02 9.14
N THR A 121 -5.41 -4.50 9.83
CA THR A 121 -5.42 -5.86 10.39
C THR A 121 -5.33 -6.91 9.29
N ALA A 122 -6.17 -6.78 8.25
CA ALA A 122 -6.16 -7.70 7.11
C ALA A 122 -4.78 -7.74 6.42
N HIS A 123 -4.15 -6.58 6.23
CA HIS A 123 -2.82 -6.47 5.66
C HIS A 123 -1.75 -7.14 6.54
N CYS A 124 -1.79 -6.95 7.86
CA CYS A 124 -0.85 -7.60 8.78
C CYS A 124 -1.01 -9.13 8.83
N ILE A 125 -2.25 -9.62 8.80
CA ILE A 125 -2.55 -11.06 8.73
C ILE A 125 -2.00 -11.65 7.44
N ALA A 126 -2.33 -11.04 6.29
CA ALA A 126 -1.85 -11.51 4.98
C ALA A 126 -0.31 -11.46 4.85
N GLN A 127 0.34 -10.47 5.47
CA GLN A 127 1.79 -10.35 5.47
C GLN A 127 2.47 -11.29 6.49
N GLY A 128 1.73 -11.83 7.46
CA GLY A 128 2.26 -12.68 8.53
C GLY A 128 3.13 -11.92 9.55
N LYS A 129 3.05 -10.59 9.59
CA LYS A 129 3.81 -9.75 10.53
C LYS A 129 3.13 -8.40 10.74
N VAL A 130 3.38 -7.77 11.89
CA VAL A 130 2.94 -6.40 12.16
C VAL A 130 3.95 -5.41 11.55
N GLY A 131 3.61 -4.86 10.38
CA GLY A 131 4.39 -3.82 9.69
C GLY A 131 4.26 -2.43 10.32
N SER A 132 4.80 -1.40 9.66
CA SER A 132 4.66 -0.02 10.10
C SER A 132 3.21 0.49 9.98
N GLY A 133 2.43 -0.07 9.07
CA GLY A 133 1.06 0.38 8.77
C GLY A 133 0.97 1.70 8.02
N PHE A 134 2.10 2.30 7.67
CA PHE A 134 2.14 3.57 6.94
C PHE A 134 1.48 3.47 5.57
N ASP A 135 1.75 2.41 4.80
CA ASP A 135 1.25 2.26 3.44
C ASP A 135 -0.29 2.18 3.41
N VAL A 136 -0.87 1.40 4.33
CA VAL A 136 -2.33 1.27 4.48
C VAL A 136 -2.92 2.57 4.99
N SER A 137 -2.30 3.18 6.01
CA SER A 137 -2.74 4.47 6.54
C SER A 137 -2.79 5.52 5.43
N SER A 138 -1.75 5.62 4.60
CA SER A 138 -1.69 6.60 3.51
C SER A 138 -2.65 6.27 2.37
N ALA A 139 -2.95 4.99 2.13
CA ALA A 139 -3.98 4.58 1.18
C ALA A 139 -5.40 4.95 1.65
N VAL A 140 -5.65 4.96 2.96
CA VAL A 140 -6.95 5.31 3.54
C VAL A 140 -7.13 6.82 3.69
N TYR A 141 -6.15 7.50 4.31
CA TYR A 141 -6.28 8.89 4.73
C TYR A 141 -5.62 9.89 3.78
N GLY A 142 -4.80 9.41 2.85
CA GLY A 142 -4.05 10.28 1.93
C GLY A 142 -2.77 10.84 2.55
N SER A 143 -2.42 12.08 2.15
CA SER A 143 -1.14 12.71 2.48
C SER A 143 -1.04 13.10 3.95
N GLN A 144 -0.01 12.58 4.64
CA GLN A 144 0.11 12.70 6.08
C GLN A 144 1.53 12.48 6.59
N ARG A 145 1.79 12.99 7.80
CA ARG A 145 2.78 12.47 8.72
C ARG A 145 2.10 11.44 9.62
N TYR A 146 2.72 10.27 9.78
CA TYR A 146 2.13 9.14 10.50
C TYR A 146 3.09 8.61 11.55
N VAL A 147 2.55 8.37 12.74
CA VAL A 147 3.20 7.63 13.83
C VAL A 147 2.48 6.31 13.99
N ARG A 148 3.26 5.23 14.03
CA ARG A 148 2.76 3.86 14.09
C ARG A 148 2.05 3.58 15.42
N PHE A 149 0.95 2.83 15.36
CA PHE A 149 0.29 2.23 16.53
C PHE A 149 1.16 1.20 17.26
N SER A 150 0.90 1.02 18.55
CA SER A 150 1.43 -0.04 19.41
C SER A 150 1.14 -1.42 18.81
N PRO A 151 2.17 -2.24 18.46
CA PRO A 151 1.99 -3.50 17.76
C PRO A 151 1.07 -4.50 18.49
N GLU A 152 0.96 -4.34 19.81
CA GLU A 152 0.13 -5.13 20.73
C GLU A 152 -1.31 -5.24 20.25
N VAL A 153 -1.86 -4.15 19.68
CA VAL A 153 -3.25 -4.07 19.21
C VAL A 153 -3.58 -5.08 18.10
N ILE A 154 -2.59 -5.49 17.30
CA ILE A 154 -2.77 -6.47 16.21
C ILE A 154 -2.20 -7.83 16.59
N SER A 155 -1.11 -7.89 17.35
CA SER A 155 -0.50 -9.18 17.71
C SER A 155 -1.43 -10.05 18.55
N SER A 156 -2.25 -9.47 19.43
CA SER A 156 -3.30 -10.22 20.16
C SER A 156 -4.32 -10.83 19.20
N VAL A 157 -4.73 -10.05 18.19
CA VAL A 157 -5.71 -10.43 17.16
C VAL A 157 -5.16 -11.52 16.23
N GLN A 158 -3.88 -11.49 15.87
CA GLN A 158 -3.26 -12.54 15.04
C GLN A 158 -3.27 -13.91 15.73
N VAL A 159 -3.12 -13.92 17.06
CA VAL A 159 -3.25 -15.13 17.89
C VAL A 159 -4.72 -15.54 18.01
N ALA A 160 -5.61 -14.58 18.28
CA ALA A 160 -7.04 -14.81 18.41
C ALA A 160 -7.70 -15.32 17.11
N ALA A 161 -7.27 -14.84 15.94
CA ALA A 161 -7.80 -15.26 14.64
C ALA A 161 -7.57 -16.76 14.33
N GLN A 162 -6.67 -17.42 15.06
CA GLN A 162 -6.44 -18.86 14.96
C GLN A 162 -7.32 -19.68 15.92
N ALA A 163 -7.96 -19.05 16.90
CA ALA A 163 -8.63 -19.72 18.02
C ALA A 163 -10.09 -19.29 18.25
N LEU A 164 -10.47 -18.07 17.86
CA LEU A 164 -11.77 -17.47 18.14
C LEU A 164 -12.63 -17.30 16.87
N PRO A 165 -13.98 -17.30 17.01
CA PRO A 165 -14.89 -16.97 15.93
C PRO A 165 -14.68 -15.55 15.39
N ALA A 166 -14.85 -15.36 14.08
CA ALA A 166 -14.64 -14.08 13.39
C ALA A 166 -15.32 -12.84 14.04
N PRO A 167 -16.55 -12.92 14.59
CA PRO A 167 -17.18 -11.75 15.22
C PRO A 167 -16.46 -11.25 16.48
N GLU A 168 -15.91 -12.14 17.29
CA GLU A 168 -15.18 -11.78 18.51
C GLU A 168 -13.86 -11.09 18.16
N VAL A 169 -13.14 -11.64 17.20
CA VAL A 169 -11.91 -11.06 16.66
C VAL A 169 -12.15 -9.66 16.10
N ILE A 170 -13.26 -9.45 15.38
CA ILE A 170 -13.63 -8.12 14.87
C ILE A 170 -13.91 -7.16 16.03
N SER A 171 -14.68 -7.58 17.04
CA SER A 171 -14.97 -6.74 18.21
C SER A 171 -13.68 -6.29 18.91
N ASP A 172 -12.72 -7.18 19.10
CA ASP A 172 -11.42 -6.88 19.73
C ASP A 172 -10.60 -5.88 18.91
N ILE A 173 -10.58 -6.02 17.58
CA ILE A 173 -9.92 -5.06 16.68
C ILE A 173 -10.53 -3.66 16.84
N LEU A 174 -11.85 -3.57 16.89
CA LEU A 174 -12.56 -2.29 16.92
C LEU A 174 -12.39 -1.57 18.26
N ASN A 175 -12.43 -2.34 19.35
CA ASN A 175 -12.28 -1.86 20.72
C ASN A 175 -10.81 -1.73 21.16
N GLY A 176 -9.86 -2.22 20.35
CA GLY A 176 -8.43 -2.10 20.62
C GLY A 176 -7.97 -0.64 20.73
N ASN A 177 -6.91 -0.42 21.53
CA ASN A 177 -6.30 0.89 21.67
C ASN A 177 -5.38 1.21 20.48
N TRP A 178 -5.94 1.88 19.46
CA TRP A 178 -5.20 2.32 18.28
C TRP A 178 -4.59 3.71 18.50
N ASP A 179 -3.44 3.74 19.17
CA ASP A 179 -2.67 4.94 19.53
C ASP A 179 -1.79 5.52 18.40
N HIS A 180 -2.08 5.18 17.15
CA HIS A 180 -1.45 5.83 16.01
C HIS A 180 -1.75 7.33 15.99
N GLU A 181 -0.76 8.14 15.58
CA GLU A 181 -0.96 9.56 15.36
C GLU A 181 -0.90 9.87 13.88
N ARG A 182 -1.75 10.81 13.45
CA ARG A 182 -1.74 11.33 12.09
C ARG A 182 -1.81 12.84 12.12
N THR A 183 -0.99 13.47 11.28
CA THR A 183 -1.02 14.90 11.04
C THR A 183 -1.11 15.10 9.54
N GLU A 184 -2.10 15.86 9.06
CA GLU A 184 -2.18 16.19 7.64
C GLU A 184 -0.88 16.85 7.19
N PHE A 185 -0.41 16.44 6.02
CA PHE A 185 0.82 16.97 5.45
C PHE A 185 0.60 17.26 3.98
N SER A 186 0.98 18.47 3.58
CA SER A 186 0.97 18.91 2.19
C SER A 186 2.34 19.44 1.83
N LEU A 187 2.74 19.25 0.57
CA LEU A 187 3.93 19.89 0.06
C LEU A 187 3.73 21.41 0.06
N PRO A 188 4.77 22.21 0.36
CA PRO A 188 4.70 23.66 0.23
C PRO A 188 4.26 24.06 -1.19
N PRO A 189 3.53 25.18 -1.33
CA PRO A 189 3.19 25.72 -2.65
C PRO A 189 4.43 25.84 -3.53
N LEU A 190 4.27 25.62 -4.83
CA LEU A 190 5.34 25.68 -5.85
C LEU A 190 6.40 24.58 -5.74
N MET A 191 6.21 23.57 -4.89
CA MET A 191 7.06 22.37 -4.87
C MET A 191 6.50 21.29 -5.81
N THR A 192 7.36 20.72 -6.64
CA THR A 192 7.02 19.57 -7.52
C THR A 192 7.83 18.35 -7.10
N LEU A 193 7.14 17.24 -6.82
CA LEU A 193 7.77 15.96 -6.52
C LEU A 193 7.90 15.15 -7.81
N LEU A 194 9.11 14.73 -8.15
CA LEU A 194 9.38 13.83 -9.26
C LEU A 194 9.75 12.45 -8.71
N LEU A 195 9.01 11.42 -9.11
CA LEU A 195 9.31 10.05 -8.75
C LEU A 195 10.17 9.41 -9.84
N GLY A 196 11.42 9.09 -9.48
CA GLY A 196 12.31 8.30 -10.33
C GLY A 196 12.33 6.84 -9.86
N GLU A 197 11.96 5.91 -10.73
CA GLU A 197 12.12 4.47 -10.46
C GLU A 197 13.34 3.94 -11.24
N PRO A 198 14.33 3.31 -10.56
CA PRO A 198 15.60 2.93 -11.19
C PRO A 198 15.52 1.75 -12.19
N GLY A 199 14.33 1.19 -12.45
CA GLY A 199 14.08 0.20 -13.50
C GLY A 199 14.61 -1.22 -13.22
N THR A 200 15.81 -1.36 -12.64
CA THR A 200 16.41 -2.65 -12.25
C THR A 200 17.09 -2.54 -10.89
N GLY A 201 17.11 -3.64 -10.13
CA GLY A 201 17.75 -3.68 -8.80
C GLY A 201 16.85 -3.19 -7.67
N GLY A 202 15.95 -4.06 -7.20
CA GLY A 202 15.23 -3.83 -5.95
C GLY A 202 16.17 -3.99 -4.75
N SER A 203 16.12 -3.08 -3.78
CA SER A 203 16.85 -3.25 -2.52
C SER A 203 16.14 -4.25 -1.61
N SER A 204 16.87 -5.21 -1.05
CA SER A 204 16.33 -6.11 -0.01
C SER A 204 16.18 -5.34 1.30
N THR A 205 14.96 -4.93 1.65
CA THR A 205 14.65 -4.26 2.92
C THR A 205 15.19 -5.02 4.15
N PRO A 206 15.09 -6.37 4.23
CA PRO A 206 15.70 -7.13 5.34
C PRO A 206 17.22 -6.96 5.42
N SER A 207 17.92 -6.90 4.29
CA SER A 207 19.38 -6.73 4.24
C SER A 207 19.78 -5.35 4.78
N MET A 208 19.12 -4.28 4.30
CA MET A 208 19.40 -2.91 4.73
C MET A 208 19.10 -2.70 6.22
N VAL A 209 17.95 -3.17 6.69
CA VAL A 209 17.60 -3.11 8.13
C VAL A 209 18.59 -3.93 8.96
N GLY A 210 19.02 -5.08 8.45
CA GLY A 210 20.07 -5.89 9.07
C GLY A 210 21.39 -5.15 9.21
N ALA A 211 21.82 -4.43 8.17
CA ALA A 211 23.04 -3.63 8.20
C ALA A 211 22.95 -2.48 9.20
N VAL A 212 21.82 -1.75 9.24
CA VAL A 212 21.59 -0.67 10.21
C VAL A 212 21.60 -1.21 11.65
N LYS A 213 20.92 -2.34 11.90
CA LYS A 213 20.93 -2.98 13.24
C LYS A 213 22.32 -3.46 13.66
N LYS A 214 23.12 -3.99 12.72
CA LYS A 214 24.51 -4.37 12.98
C LYS A 214 25.36 -3.16 13.35
N TRP A 215 25.23 -2.06 12.60
CA TRP A 215 25.93 -0.82 12.89
C TRP A 215 25.54 -0.23 14.25
N GLN A 216 24.24 -0.22 14.58
CA GLN A 216 23.75 0.24 15.89
C GLN A 216 24.39 -0.52 17.05
N LYS A 217 24.55 -1.85 16.91
CA LYS A 217 25.21 -2.68 17.93
C LYS A 217 26.73 -2.45 18.00
N PHE A 218 27.35 -2.17 16.86
CA PHE A 218 28.79 -1.95 16.77
C PHE A 218 29.21 -0.60 17.36
N ASP A 219 28.42 0.46 17.14
CA ASP A 219 28.70 1.81 17.66
C ASP A 219 27.44 2.47 18.26
N PRO A 220 27.10 2.15 19.52
CA PRO A 220 25.91 2.66 20.18
C PRO A 220 25.90 4.19 20.37
N GLN A 221 27.06 4.80 20.63
CA GLN A 221 27.14 6.24 20.87
C GLN A 221 26.89 7.03 19.58
N LYS A 222 27.57 6.67 18.49
CA LYS A 222 27.42 7.38 17.20
C LYS A 222 26.05 7.14 16.58
N SER A 223 25.50 5.92 16.74
CA SER A 223 24.14 5.63 16.28
C SER A 223 23.08 6.42 17.06
N LEU A 224 23.23 6.57 18.38
CA LEU A 224 22.35 7.41 19.19
C LEU A 224 22.45 8.89 18.82
N ASP A 225 23.66 9.41 18.62
CA ASP A 225 23.86 10.79 18.19
C ASP A 225 23.21 11.06 16.83
N THR A 226 23.46 10.18 15.85
CA THR A 226 22.84 10.27 14.52
C THR A 226 21.31 10.21 14.60
N TRP A 227 20.77 9.31 15.42
CA TRP A 227 19.32 9.19 15.64
C TRP A 227 18.73 10.48 16.22
N ARG A 228 19.36 11.07 17.23
CA ARG A 228 18.94 12.35 17.80
C ARG A 228 18.98 13.46 16.76
N ARG A 229 20.01 13.53 15.93
CA ARG A 229 20.10 14.55 14.88
C ARG A 229 18.98 14.41 13.85
N LEU A 230 18.65 13.18 13.45
CA LEU A 230 17.55 12.91 12.51
C LEU A 230 16.17 13.20 13.13
N SER A 231 16.00 13.04 14.44
CA SER A 231 14.72 13.29 15.11
C SER A 231 14.38 14.77 15.31
N HIS A 232 15.34 15.68 15.13
CA HIS A 232 15.15 17.13 15.26
C HIS A 232 15.01 17.85 13.90
N GLY A 233 14.95 17.09 12.79
CA GLY A 233 14.80 17.62 11.42
C GLY A 233 13.35 17.73 10.97
#